data_AF-A0A5C7JAT2-F1
#
_entry.id   AF-A0A5C7JAT2-F1
#
_cell.length_a   1.000
_cell.length_b   1.000
_cell.length_c   1.000
_cell.angle_alpha   90.00
_cell.angle_beta   90.00
_cell.angle_gamma   90.00
#
_symmetry.space_group_name_H-M   'P 1'
#
loop_
_entity.id
_entity.type
_entity.pdbx_description
1 polymer ?
#
loop_
_entity_poly.entity_id
_entity_poly.type
_entity_poly.pdbx_seq_one_letter_code
_entity_poly.pdbx_strand_id
1 'polypeptide(L)'
;MAVVNLKSAPITNRDATPQVKNNSNVEGGFVREVVATVETTAADSSASTYRFFQIPSNARMSILRLYSDDMGTTGLADFGLYQTTQNGGAVVDADFFGSAVDLNAAAINGTDITHESVVIDPAEVEQMIWQQLGLSSDPKIFYDVTATLTQATVSAGTITLKGTYVL
;
A
#
# COMPACT_ATOMS: atom_id res chain seq x y z
N MET A 1 -12.70 6.66 -37.64
CA MET A 1 -12.80 6.47 -36.17
C MET A 1 -13.69 7.57 -35.63
N ALA A 2 -14.62 7.26 -34.72
CA ALA A 2 -15.46 8.27 -34.09
C ALA A 2 -14.65 9.02 -33.02
N VAL A 3 -14.87 10.33 -32.90
CA VAL A 3 -14.36 11.12 -31.77
C VAL A 3 -15.28 10.86 -30.58
N VAL A 4 -14.71 10.47 -29.44
CA VAL A 4 -15.46 10.14 -28.21
C VAL A 4 -15.14 11.18 -27.14
N ASN A 5 -16.15 11.56 -26.36
CA ASN A 5 -16.03 12.42 -25.18
C ASN A 5 -16.53 11.65 -23.95
N LEU A 6 -15.62 11.31 -23.03
CA LEU A 6 -15.90 10.54 -21.82
C LEU A 6 -15.68 11.39 -20.57
N LYS A 7 -16.44 11.10 -19.52
CA LYS A 7 -16.34 11.75 -18.21
C LYS A 7 -15.97 10.71 -17.16
N SER A 8 -15.13 11.09 -16.21
CA SER A 8 -14.91 10.32 -14.99
C SER A 8 -16.10 10.47 -14.03
N ALA A 9 -16.17 9.62 -13.01
CA ALA A 9 -17.23 9.67 -12.01
C ALA A 9 -17.31 11.05 -11.31
N PRO A 10 -16.20 11.69 -10.89
CA PRO A 10 -16.27 13.00 -10.26
C PRO A 10 -16.92 14.09 -11.13
N ILE A 11 -16.61 14.10 -12.42
CA ILE A 11 -17.18 15.05 -13.39
C ILE A 11 -18.65 14.74 -13.66
N THR A 12 -19.00 13.46 -13.75
CA THR A 12 -20.38 13.01 -13.95
C THR A 12 -21.27 13.43 -12.78
N ASN A 13 -20.78 13.27 -11.56
CA ASN A 13 -21.49 13.65 -10.33
C ASN A 13 -21.66 15.17 -10.20
N ARG A 14 -20.63 15.95 -10.56
CA ARG A 14 -20.70 17.42 -10.64
C ARG A 14 -21.78 17.90 -11.60
N ASP A 15 -21.88 17.27 -12.78
CA ASP A 15 -22.80 17.69 -13.84
C ASP A 15 -24.24 17.17 -13.65
N ALA A 16 -24.48 16.31 -12.66
CA ALA A 16 -25.81 15.79 -12.35
C ALA A 16 -26.77 16.89 -11.85
N THR A 17 -28.07 16.70 -12.06
CA THR A 17 -29.11 17.62 -11.55
C THR A 17 -30.19 16.83 -10.80
N PRO A 18 -30.25 16.91 -9.45
CA PRO A 18 -29.36 17.68 -8.57
C PRO A 18 -27.93 17.13 -8.55
N GLN A 19 -26.95 17.98 -8.21
CA GLN A 19 -25.54 17.59 -8.14
C GLN A 19 -25.34 16.47 -7.12
N VAL A 20 -24.60 15.44 -7.51
CA VAL A 20 -24.21 14.33 -6.63
C VAL A 20 -22.84 14.68 -6.02
N LYS A 21 -22.68 14.46 -4.70
CA LYS A 21 -21.40 14.68 -4.03
C LYS A 21 -20.48 13.48 -4.26
N ASN A 22 -19.21 13.77 -4.53
CA ASN A 22 -18.17 12.75 -4.61
C ASN A 22 -17.80 12.24 -3.22
N ASN A 23 -17.25 11.02 -3.19
CA ASN A 23 -16.68 10.46 -1.98
C ASN A 23 -15.48 11.32 -1.54
N SER A 24 -15.39 11.66 -0.25
CA SER A 24 -14.28 12.47 0.30
C SER A 24 -12.93 11.81 0.09
N ASN A 25 -12.85 10.48 0.06
CA ASN A 25 -11.63 9.74 -0.24
C ASN A 25 -11.08 10.00 -1.67
N VAL A 26 -11.95 10.46 -2.58
CA VAL A 26 -11.64 10.75 -3.99
C VAL A 26 -11.48 12.26 -4.22
N GLU A 27 -12.35 13.08 -3.64
CA GLU A 27 -12.31 14.54 -3.81
C GLU A 27 -12.61 15.29 -2.50
N GLY A 28 -11.72 16.21 -2.13
CA GLY A 28 -11.94 17.15 -1.01
C GLY A 28 -11.68 16.59 0.39
N GLY A 29 -11.22 15.34 0.51
CA GLY A 29 -10.84 14.72 1.79
C GLY A 29 -9.49 15.19 2.34
N PHE A 30 -9.22 14.81 3.59
CA PHE A 30 -7.96 15.15 4.26
C PHE A 30 -6.88 14.13 3.95
N VAL A 31 -5.76 14.61 3.41
CA VAL A 31 -4.56 13.79 3.23
C VAL A 31 -3.87 13.61 4.57
N ARG A 32 -3.57 12.36 4.91
CA ARG A 32 -2.80 11.95 6.08
C ARG A 32 -1.50 11.31 5.63
N GLU A 33 -0.46 11.54 6.40
CA GLU A 33 0.87 11.01 6.13
C GLU A 33 1.39 10.29 7.37
N VAL A 34 2.07 9.17 7.13
CA VAL A 34 2.77 8.39 8.15
C VAL A 34 4.12 7.96 7.61
N VAL A 35 5.14 8.01 8.47
CA VAL A 35 6.51 7.59 8.18
C VAL A 35 6.94 6.64 9.27
N ALA A 36 7.47 5.48 8.89
CA ALA A 36 7.97 4.49 9.83
C ALA A 36 9.20 3.79 9.27
N THR A 37 10.12 3.44 10.16
CA THR A 37 11.43 2.88 9.83
C THR A 37 11.67 1.62 10.66
N VAL A 38 12.24 0.60 10.03
CA VAL A 38 12.66 -0.67 10.64
C VAL A 38 14.08 -0.97 10.20
N GLU A 39 14.90 -1.45 11.13
CA GLU A 39 16.26 -1.95 10.87
C GLU A 39 16.20 -3.47 10.64
N THR A 40 16.86 -3.95 9.59
CA THR A 40 17.08 -5.37 9.31
C THR A 40 18.45 -5.80 9.83
N THR A 41 18.60 -7.07 10.12
CA THR A 41 19.89 -7.66 10.47
C THR A 41 20.41 -8.56 9.35
N ALA A 42 21.74 -8.77 9.34
CA ALA A 42 22.31 -9.81 8.50
C ALA A 42 21.87 -11.17 9.04
N ALA A 43 21.23 -11.98 8.20
CA ALA A 43 20.64 -13.29 8.48
C ALA A 43 19.16 -13.31 8.93
N ASP A 44 18.39 -12.25 8.71
CA ASP A 44 16.93 -12.38 8.80
C ASP A 44 16.46 -13.38 7.74
N SER A 45 15.69 -14.38 8.16
CA SER A 45 15.29 -15.48 7.28
C SER A 45 14.22 -15.03 6.29
N SER A 46 14.05 -15.78 5.20
CA SER A 46 12.79 -15.72 4.46
C SER A 46 11.60 -15.98 5.41
N ALA A 47 10.45 -15.40 5.07
CA ALA A 47 9.24 -15.28 5.89
C ALA A 47 9.35 -14.38 7.14
N SER A 48 10.47 -13.69 7.37
CA SER A 48 10.52 -12.63 8.39
C SER A 48 9.55 -11.50 8.03
N THR A 49 8.90 -10.93 9.05
CA THR A 49 7.89 -9.87 8.86
C THR A 49 8.30 -8.57 9.56
N TYR A 50 8.23 -7.45 8.84
CA TYR A 50 8.56 -6.11 9.33
C TYR A 50 7.32 -5.23 9.28
N ARG A 51 6.84 -4.77 10.43
CA ARG A 51 5.60 -3.99 10.54
C ARG A 51 5.92 -2.50 10.68
N PHE A 52 5.28 -1.67 9.85
CA PHE A 52 5.62 -0.26 9.75
C PHE A 52 4.59 0.63 10.44
N PHE A 53 3.34 0.61 9.97
CA PHE A 53 2.28 1.47 10.49
C PHE A 53 0.90 0.88 10.23
N GLN A 54 -0.11 1.43 10.91
CA GLN A 54 -1.49 1.00 10.78
C GLN A 54 -2.27 1.91 9.83
N ILE A 55 -3.16 1.34 9.05
CA ILE A 55 -4.12 2.05 8.21
C ILE A 55 -5.53 1.50 8.43
N PRO A 56 -6.55 2.37 8.50
CA PRO A 56 -7.93 1.90 8.66
C PRO A 56 -8.45 1.29 7.36
N SER A 57 -9.38 0.34 7.47
CA SER A 57 -9.96 -0.40 6.34
C SER A 57 -10.68 0.51 5.33
N ASN A 58 -11.17 1.67 5.76
CA ASN A 58 -11.80 2.69 4.91
C ASN A 58 -10.82 3.74 4.35
N ALA A 59 -9.51 3.58 4.53
CA ALA A 59 -8.54 4.45 3.87
C ALA A 59 -8.46 4.14 2.37
N ARG A 60 -8.17 5.19 1.59
CA ARG A 60 -7.65 5.05 0.21
C ARG A 60 -6.17 5.38 0.23
N MET A 61 -5.31 4.41 -0.07
CA MET A 61 -3.88 4.67 -0.21
C MET A 61 -3.65 5.54 -1.45
N SER A 62 -2.99 6.68 -1.27
CA SER A 62 -2.62 7.56 -2.38
C SER A 62 -1.23 7.25 -2.88
N ILE A 63 -0.28 7.09 -1.97
CA ILE A 63 1.13 6.82 -2.27
C ILE A 63 1.75 6.03 -1.12
N LEU A 64 2.47 4.96 -1.43
CA LEU A 64 3.37 4.24 -0.55
C LEU A 64 4.78 4.33 -1.10
N ARG A 65 5.61 5.21 -0.51
CA ARG A 65 7.01 5.37 -0.91
C ARG A 65 7.91 4.47 -0.08
N LEU A 66 8.77 3.73 -0.77
CA LEU A 66 9.81 2.89 -0.21
C LEU A 66 11.16 3.60 -0.26
N TYR A 67 11.87 3.54 0.85
CA TYR A 67 13.29 3.88 0.97
C TYR A 67 13.99 2.70 1.63
N SER A 68 15.15 2.31 1.13
CA SER A 68 15.95 1.27 1.77
C SER A 68 17.44 1.48 1.53
N ASP A 69 18.25 0.96 2.44
CA ASP A 69 19.65 0.68 2.13
C ASP A 69 19.77 -0.50 1.16
N ASP A 70 20.99 -0.74 0.69
CA ASP A 70 21.34 -1.94 -0.08
C ASP A 70 21.53 -3.14 0.88
N MET A 71 20.71 -4.18 0.71
CA MET A 71 20.76 -5.41 1.51
C MET A 71 21.83 -6.42 1.06
N GLY A 72 22.65 -6.08 0.05
CA GLY A 72 23.79 -6.87 -0.40
C GLY A 72 23.46 -7.70 -1.64
N THR A 73 23.59 -9.02 -1.56
CA THR A 73 23.40 -9.90 -2.74
C THR A 73 22.06 -10.62 -2.78
N THR A 74 21.28 -10.54 -1.70
CA THR A 74 19.95 -11.14 -1.58
C THR A 74 19.07 -10.24 -0.73
N GLY A 75 17.76 -10.33 -0.94
CA GLY A 75 16.79 -9.53 -0.21
C GLY A 75 15.69 -9.12 -1.16
N LEU A 76 14.60 -9.87 -1.12
CA LEU A 76 13.36 -9.56 -1.80
C LEU A 76 12.26 -9.54 -0.74
N ALA A 77 11.30 -8.63 -0.88
CA ALA A 77 10.20 -8.51 0.06
C ALA A 77 8.86 -8.26 -0.64
N ASP A 78 7.82 -8.91 -0.15
CA ASP A 78 6.43 -8.57 -0.45
C ASP A 78 5.97 -7.47 0.51
N PHE A 79 5.24 -6.48 -0.01
CA PHE A 79 4.68 -5.38 0.77
C PHE A 79 3.16 -5.45 0.74
N GLY A 80 2.55 -5.66 1.90
CA GLY A 80 1.12 -5.91 1.96
C GLY A 80 0.45 -5.60 3.29
N LEU A 81 -0.70 -6.22 3.50
CA LEU A 81 -1.63 -5.97 4.59
C LEU A 81 -1.73 -7.17 5.52
N TYR A 82 -1.60 -6.90 6.81
CA TYR A 82 -1.74 -7.87 7.87
C TYR A 82 -2.81 -7.40 8.86
N GLN A 83 -3.43 -8.34 9.58
CA GLN A 83 -4.17 -8.02 10.78
C GLN A 83 -3.22 -7.35 11.80
N THR A 84 -3.76 -6.51 12.66
CA THR A 84 -2.96 -5.87 13.71
C THR A 84 -2.32 -6.93 14.63
N THR A 85 -1.19 -6.59 15.23
CA THR A 85 -0.55 -7.45 16.24
C THR A 85 -1.49 -7.77 17.43
N GLN A 86 -2.38 -6.85 17.79
CA GLN A 86 -3.42 -7.08 18.80
C GLN A 86 -4.45 -8.13 18.36
N ASN A 87 -4.69 -8.27 17.05
CA ASN A 87 -5.59 -9.26 16.46
C ASN A 87 -4.82 -10.47 15.88
N GLY A 88 -3.73 -10.87 16.53
CA GLY A 88 -2.98 -12.09 16.18
C GLY A 88 -2.05 -11.98 14.97
N GLY A 89 -2.03 -10.84 14.27
CA GLY A 89 -1.03 -10.56 13.24
C GLY A 89 -1.11 -11.44 11.99
N ALA A 90 -2.25 -12.06 11.69
CA ALA A 90 -2.42 -12.92 10.52
C ALA A 90 -2.24 -12.15 9.20
N VAL A 91 -1.70 -12.81 8.17
CA VAL A 91 -1.63 -12.28 6.80
C VAL A 91 -3.05 -12.03 6.28
N VAL A 92 -3.31 -10.86 5.70
CA VAL A 92 -4.55 -10.60 4.94
C VAL A 92 -4.25 -10.77 3.46
N ASP A 93 -3.23 -10.06 3.00
CA ASP A 93 -2.69 -10.13 1.64
C ASP A 93 -1.22 -9.71 1.70
N ALA A 94 -0.29 -10.63 1.40
CA ALA A 94 1.14 -10.43 1.65
C ALA A 94 1.78 -9.45 0.66
N ASP A 95 1.29 -9.42 -0.58
CA ASP A 95 1.83 -8.67 -1.71
C ASP A 95 0.83 -7.65 -2.27
N PHE A 96 -0.10 -7.18 -1.43
CA PHE A 96 -1.14 -6.23 -1.81
C PHE A 96 -0.64 -4.96 -2.53
N PHE A 97 0.50 -4.41 -2.13
CA PHE A 97 1.11 -3.22 -2.77
C PHE A 97 2.24 -3.59 -3.72
N GLY A 98 3.15 -4.48 -3.29
CA GLY A 98 4.30 -4.90 -4.08
C GLY A 98 4.67 -6.36 -3.83
N SER A 99 5.15 -7.03 -4.86
CA SER A 99 5.47 -8.46 -4.88
C SER A 99 6.92 -8.67 -5.24
N ALA A 100 7.68 -9.37 -4.40
CA ALA A 100 9.10 -9.64 -4.59
C ALA A 100 9.94 -8.40 -4.94
N VAL A 101 9.65 -7.26 -4.30
CA VAL A 101 10.37 -6.00 -4.51
C VAL A 101 11.84 -6.18 -4.10
N ASP A 102 12.74 -5.76 -4.99
CA ASP A 102 14.17 -5.94 -4.84
C ASP A 102 14.78 -4.91 -3.88
N LEU A 103 15.37 -5.39 -2.79
CA LEU A 103 16.08 -4.60 -1.79
C LEU A 103 17.61 -4.77 -1.85
N ASN A 104 18.13 -5.54 -2.80
CA ASN A 104 19.55 -5.94 -2.88
C ASN A 104 20.29 -5.40 -4.10
N ALA A 105 19.60 -4.95 -5.15
CA ALA A 105 20.30 -4.42 -6.32
C ALA A 105 20.95 -3.05 -6.09
N ALA A 106 20.35 -2.21 -5.22
CA ALA A 106 20.86 -0.91 -4.79
C ALA A 106 19.97 -0.34 -3.66
N ALA A 107 20.48 0.68 -2.98
CA ALA A 107 19.66 1.50 -2.08
C ALA A 107 18.50 2.16 -2.85
N ILE A 108 17.29 2.05 -2.29
CA ILE A 108 16.08 2.64 -2.86
C ILE A 108 15.86 4.02 -2.24
N ASN A 109 15.55 5.00 -3.08
CA ASN A 109 15.31 6.37 -2.64
C ASN A 109 13.96 6.91 -3.13
N GLY A 110 12.89 6.54 -2.43
CA GLY A 110 11.57 7.14 -2.61
C GLY A 110 10.78 6.61 -3.79
N THR A 111 10.97 5.34 -4.15
CA THR A 111 10.19 4.66 -5.19
C THR A 111 8.75 4.45 -4.72
N ASP A 112 7.78 4.75 -5.58
CA ASP A 112 6.37 4.48 -5.31
C ASP A 112 6.06 3.01 -5.63
N ILE A 113 5.61 2.27 -4.61
CA ILE A 113 5.26 0.84 -4.71
C ILE A 113 3.75 0.61 -4.52
N THR A 114 2.91 1.64 -4.63
CA THR A 114 1.47 1.52 -4.33
C THR A 114 0.73 0.52 -5.22
N HIS A 115 1.19 0.35 -6.46
CA HIS A 115 0.54 -0.49 -7.48
C HIS A 115 1.56 -1.42 -8.17
N GLU A 116 2.64 -1.77 -7.49
CA GLU A 116 3.73 -2.54 -8.06
C GLU A 116 3.33 -4.00 -8.30
N SER A 117 2.53 -4.59 -7.40
CA SER A 117 2.09 -5.99 -7.51
C SER A 117 1.02 -6.26 -8.56
N VAL A 118 0.41 -5.22 -9.14
CA VAL A 118 -0.72 -5.32 -10.09
C VAL A 118 -1.98 -5.96 -9.49
N VAL A 119 -2.02 -6.22 -8.17
CA VAL A 119 -3.22 -6.70 -7.46
C VAL A 119 -4.34 -5.66 -7.53
N ILE A 120 -3.98 -4.38 -7.42
CA ILE A 120 -4.91 -3.26 -7.55
C ILE A 120 -5.00 -2.87 -9.03
N ASP A 121 -6.16 -3.08 -9.66
CA ASP A 121 -6.40 -2.65 -11.04
C ASP A 121 -6.47 -1.11 -11.13
N PRO A 122 -6.01 -0.48 -12.22
CA PRO A 122 -6.18 0.96 -12.44
C PRO A 122 -7.63 1.48 -12.30
N ALA A 123 -8.63 0.63 -12.53
CA ALA A 123 -10.05 0.96 -12.31
C ALA A 123 -10.44 0.98 -10.83
N GLU A 124 -9.60 0.47 -9.93
CA GLU A 124 -9.86 0.30 -8.50
C GLU A 124 -9.10 1.32 -7.64
N VAL A 125 -8.34 2.23 -8.24
CA VAL A 125 -7.52 3.23 -7.52
C VAL A 125 -8.34 4.24 -6.71
N GLU A 126 -9.62 4.42 -7.06
CA GLU A 126 -10.57 5.26 -6.30
C GLU A 126 -11.18 4.51 -5.10
N GLN A 127 -10.99 3.20 -5.01
CA GLN A 127 -11.61 2.36 -3.99
C GLN A 127 -10.85 2.39 -2.66
N MET A 128 -11.58 2.21 -1.57
CA MET A 128 -11.01 2.02 -0.23
C MET A 128 -10.40 0.62 -0.10
N ILE A 129 -9.47 0.43 0.84
CA ILE A 129 -8.75 -0.83 1.04
C ILE A 129 -9.71 -2.03 1.19
N TRP A 130 -10.78 -1.91 1.97
CA TRP A 130 -11.73 -3.02 2.13
C TRP A 130 -12.40 -3.44 0.82
N GLN A 131 -12.62 -2.50 -0.11
CA GLN A 131 -13.20 -2.77 -1.42
C GLN A 131 -12.19 -3.42 -2.35
N GLN A 132 -10.93 -2.93 -2.32
CA GLN A 132 -9.81 -3.53 -3.05
C GLN A 132 -9.52 -4.96 -2.57
N LEU A 133 -9.77 -5.26 -1.30
CA LEU A 133 -9.74 -6.62 -0.73
C LEU A 133 -10.97 -7.47 -1.08
N GLY A 134 -11.92 -6.96 -1.88
CA GLY A 134 -13.12 -7.68 -2.31
C GLY A 134 -14.16 -7.91 -1.21
N LEU A 135 -14.09 -7.20 -0.09
CA LEU A 135 -15.07 -7.34 0.99
C LEU A 135 -16.40 -6.67 0.60
N SER A 136 -17.53 -7.19 1.10
CA SER A 136 -18.87 -6.69 0.78
C SER A 136 -19.29 -5.46 1.61
N SER A 137 -18.60 -5.22 2.72
CA SER A 137 -18.81 -4.06 3.59
C SER A 137 -17.54 -3.73 4.37
N ASP A 138 -17.40 -2.47 4.77
CA ASP A 138 -16.26 -2.03 5.58
C ASP A 138 -16.25 -2.74 6.95
N PRO A 139 -15.21 -3.53 7.26
CA PRO A 139 -15.08 -4.19 8.56
C PRO A 139 -14.80 -3.23 9.72
N LYS A 140 -14.46 -1.96 9.44
CA LYS A 140 -14.13 -0.93 10.46
C LYS A 140 -12.98 -1.35 11.38
N ILE A 141 -11.96 -1.97 10.78
CA ILE A 141 -10.75 -2.42 11.49
C ILE A 141 -9.52 -1.68 10.96
N PHE A 142 -8.39 -1.91 11.61
CA PHE A 142 -7.09 -1.47 11.14
C PHE A 142 -6.32 -2.65 10.55
N TYR A 143 -5.50 -2.37 9.54
CA TYR A 143 -4.50 -3.27 8.99
C TYR A 143 -3.11 -2.70 9.25
N ASP A 144 -2.14 -3.58 9.52
CA ASP A 144 -0.73 -3.21 9.58
C ASP A 144 -0.12 -3.35 8.18
N VAL A 145 0.51 -2.28 7.68
CA VAL A 145 1.38 -2.35 6.50
C VAL A 145 2.66 -3.05 6.89
N THR A 146 2.94 -4.17 6.21
CA THR A 146 3.98 -5.11 6.60
C THR A 146 4.79 -5.53 5.38
N ALA A 147 6.10 -5.60 5.52
CA ALA A 147 6.98 -6.26 4.55
C ALA A 147 7.21 -7.72 4.98
N THR A 148 7.18 -8.65 4.04
CA THR A 148 7.46 -10.07 4.25
C THR A 148 8.64 -10.46 3.39
N LEU A 149 9.75 -10.89 3.99
CA LEU A 149 10.90 -11.33 3.21
C LEU A 149 10.58 -12.59 2.40
N THR A 150 10.73 -12.53 1.08
CA THR A 150 10.69 -13.72 0.20
C THR A 150 12.08 -14.29 -0.02
N GLN A 151 13.12 -13.50 0.22
CA GLN A 151 14.50 -13.94 0.33
C GLN A 151 15.15 -13.39 1.60
N ALA A 152 16.05 -14.17 2.20
CA ALA A 152 16.81 -13.75 3.37
C ALA A 152 17.69 -12.52 3.06
N THR A 153 17.90 -11.67 4.06
CA THR A 153 18.87 -10.56 3.99
C THR A 153 20.25 -11.05 4.40
N VAL A 154 21.27 -10.58 3.70
CA VAL A 154 22.68 -10.91 4.00
C VAL A 154 23.49 -9.72 4.51
N SER A 155 22.93 -8.52 4.42
CA SER A 155 23.41 -7.31 5.08
C SER A 155 22.34 -6.76 6.01
N ALA A 156 22.79 -6.13 7.10
CA ALA A 156 21.93 -5.24 7.85
C ALA A 156 21.68 -3.96 7.04
N GLY A 157 20.53 -3.34 7.26
CA GLY A 157 20.25 -2.02 6.72
C GLY A 157 18.88 -1.52 7.11
N THR A 158 18.55 -0.34 6.61
CA THR A 158 17.35 0.38 6.99
C THR A 158 16.27 0.21 5.94
N ILE A 159 15.00 0.02 6.34
CA ILE A 159 13.83 0.16 5.47
C ILE A 159 12.91 1.22 6.06
N THR A 160 12.52 2.20 5.25
CA THR A 160 11.55 3.24 5.63
C THR A 160 10.39 3.25 4.63
N LEU A 161 9.17 3.20 5.17
CA LEU A 161 7.95 3.41 4.40
C LEU A 161 7.33 4.75 4.74
N LYS A 162 6.93 5.48 3.70
CA LYS A 162 6.15 6.71 3.80
C LYS A 162 4.81 6.50 3.11
N GLY A 163 3.77 6.33 3.91
CA GLY A 163 2.39 6.16 3.46
C GLY A 163 1.64 7.48 3.46
N THR A 164 0.96 7.78 2.35
CA THR A 164 0.04 8.92 2.20
C THR A 164 -1.33 8.38 1.85
N TYR A 165 -2.35 8.65 2.66
CA TYR A 165 -3.70 8.12 2.47
C TYR A 165 -4.78 9.16 2.78
N VAL A 166 -6.00 8.93 2.30
CA VAL A 166 -7.16 9.82 2.52
C VAL A 166 -8.26 9.09 3.28
N LEU A 167 -8.95 9.81 4.17
CA LEU A 167 -10.16 9.41 4.90
C LEU A 167 -11.32 10.38 4.63
#